data_AF-A0A933EV59-F1
#
_entry.id   AF-A0A933EV59-F1
#
_cell.length_a   1.000
_cell.length_b   1.000
_cell.length_c   1.000
_cell.angle_alpha   90.00
_cell.angle_beta   90.00
_cell.angle_gamma   90.00
#
_symmetry.space_group_name_H-M   'P 1'
#
loop_
_entity.id
_entity.type
_entity.pdbx_description
1 polymer ?
#
loop_
_entity_poly.entity_id
_entity_poly.type
_entity_poly.pdbx_seq_one_letter_code
_entity_poly.pdbx_strand_id
1 'polypeptide(L)'
;MALYLDSSAVVKYYVSEPGSSWVRSRIDGTDVVLLSEITVVEVAAALGILRRMGRISARQRQALWTKLRAGFGHWIRADAYRQRGCFRGGRTVQQASPEGL
;
A
#
# COMPACT_ATOMS: atom_id res chain seq x y z
N MET A 1 -8.19 -14.39 3.40
CA MET A 1 -8.96 -13.45 2.56
C MET A 1 -8.11 -12.19 2.41
N ALA A 2 -8.06 -11.53 1.25
CA ALA A 2 -7.20 -10.35 1.06
C ALA A 2 -7.93 -9.04 1.37
N LEU A 3 -7.24 -8.07 1.96
CA LEU A 3 -7.76 -6.72 2.19
C LEU A 3 -7.01 -5.70 1.34
N TYR A 4 -7.75 -4.91 0.57
CA TYR A 4 -7.18 -3.72 -0.05
C TYR A 4 -7.26 -2.53 0.91
N LEU A 5 -6.17 -1.77 1.03
CA LEU A 5 -6.10 -0.59 1.87
C LEU A 5 -5.89 0.67 1.03
N ASP A 6 -6.79 1.63 1.23
CA ASP A 6 -6.59 3.02 0.83
C ASP A 6 -5.66 3.76 1.81
N SER A 7 -5.11 4.90 1.41
CA SER A 7 -4.24 5.75 2.23
C SER A 7 -4.85 6.12 3.58
N SER A 8 -6.14 6.39 3.64
CA SER A 8 -6.84 6.70 4.89
C SER A 8 -6.81 5.53 5.90
N ALA A 9 -6.88 4.28 5.42
CA ALA A 9 -6.78 3.10 6.28
C ALA A 9 -5.34 2.91 6.78
N VAL A 10 -4.34 3.14 5.92
CA VAL A 10 -2.92 3.09 6.33
C VAL A 10 -2.61 4.16 7.39
N VAL A 11 -3.15 5.38 7.24
CA VAL A 11 -3.01 6.43 8.27
C VAL A 11 -3.60 5.96 9.60
N LYS A 12 -4.82 5.41 9.61
CA LYS A 12 -5.47 4.88 10.82
C LYS A 12 -4.71 3.73 11.48
N TYR A 13 -3.96 2.95 10.71
CA TYR A 13 -3.11 1.90 11.25
C TYR A 13 -1.95 2.48 12.07
N TYR A 14 -1.22 3.45 11.50
CA TYR A 14 -0.02 4.04 12.10
C TYR A 14 -0.28 5.20 13.07
N VAL A 15 -1.36 5.95 12.89
CA VAL A 15 -1.75 7.13 13.67
C VAL A 15 -3.09 6.85 14.34
N SER A 16 -3.24 7.26 15.60
CA SER A 16 -4.51 7.12 16.31
C SER A 16 -5.52 8.16 15.82
N GLU A 17 -6.57 7.69 15.16
CA GLU A 17 -7.71 8.44 14.64
C GLU A 17 -9.00 7.66 14.90
N PRO A 18 -10.18 8.28 14.77
CA PRO A 18 -11.43 7.56 14.81
C PRO A 18 -11.43 6.38 13.82
N GLY A 19 -11.73 5.18 14.34
CA GLY A 19 -11.72 3.94 13.58
C GLY A 19 -10.37 3.19 13.54
N SER A 20 -9.30 3.72 14.16
CA SER A 20 -8.00 3.03 14.19
C SER A 20 -8.04 1.64 14.83
N SER A 21 -8.80 1.45 15.91
CA SER A 21 -8.93 0.15 16.56
C SER A 21 -9.52 -0.90 15.62
N TRP A 22 -10.59 -0.54 14.91
CA TRP A 22 -11.22 -1.40 13.92
C TRP A 22 -10.26 -1.71 12.76
N VAL A 23 -9.59 -0.70 12.20
CA VAL A 23 -8.63 -0.90 11.10
C VAL A 23 -7.48 -1.83 11.52
N ARG A 24 -6.88 -1.62 12.69
CA ARG A 24 -5.82 -2.49 13.22
C ARG A 24 -6.32 -3.93 13.38
N SER A 25 -7.49 -4.13 13.99
CA SER A 25 -8.05 -5.49 14.14
C SER A 25 -8.27 -6.23 12.80
N ARG A 26 -8.62 -5.49 11.74
CA ARG A 26 -8.84 -6.08 10.41
C ARG A 26 -7.52 -6.43 9.74
N ILE A 27 -6.53 -5.55 9.83
CA ILE A 27 -5.20 -5.76 9.23
C ILE A 27 -4.45 -6.87 9.98
N ASP A 28 -4.44 -6.83 11.30
CA ASP A 28 -3.72 -7.80 12.14
C ASP A 28 -4.31 -9.22 12.03
N GLY A 29 -5.60 -9.32 11.68
CA GLY A 29 -6.30 -10.60 11.45
C GLY A 29 -6.29 -11.09 10.01
N THR A 30 -5.54 -10.45 9.10
CA THR A 30 -5.53 -10.75 7.67
C THR A 30 -4.15 -11.19 7.19
N ASP A 31 -4.10 -12.31 6.45
CA ASP A 31 -2.84 -12.85 5.92
C ASP A 31 -2.26 -12.04 4.74
N VAL A 32 -3.13 -11.39 3.95
CA VAL A 32 -2.74 -10.69 2.72
C VAL A 32 -3.35 -9.29 2.68
N VAL A 33 -2.49 -8.29 2.57
CA VAL A 33 -2.88 -6.89 2.40
C VAL A 33 -2.36 -6.37 1.06
N LEU A 34 -3.24 -5.72 0.31
CA LEU A 34 -2.98 -5.10 -0.98
C LEU A 34 -2.94 -3.57 -0.79
N LEU A 35 -1.96 -2.93 -1.43
CA LEU A 35 -1.76 -1.49 -1.43
C LEU A 35 -1.40 -1.06 -2.86
N SER A 36 -1.85 0.12 -3.29
CA SER A 36 -1.31 0.74 -4.50
C SER A 36 -0.02 1.52 -4.19
N GLU A 37 0.88 1.63 -5.17
CA GLU A 37 2.11 2.41 -5.02
C GLU A 37 1.85 3.88 -4.65
N ILE A 38 0.76 4.46 -5.18
CA ILE A 38 0.35 5.85 -4.88
C ILE A 38 0.07 6.07 -3.38
N THR A 39 -0.33 5.03 -2.65
CA THR A 39 -0.64 5.11 -1.22
C THR A 39 0.56 5.63 -0.40
N VAL A 40 1.80 5.38 -0.83
CA VAL A 40 2.99 5.86 -0.12
C VAL A 40 3.05 7.38 -0.08
N VAL A 41 2.84 8.02 -1.24
CA VAL A 41 2.94 9.48 -1.35
C VAL A 41 1.74 10.16 -0.68
N GLU A 42 0.56 9.54 -0.73
CA GLU A 42 -0.64 10.04 -0.04
C GLU A 42 -0.47 9.99 1.49
N VAL A 43 0.04 8.89 2.04
CA VAL A 43 0.32 8.77 3.48
C VAL A 43 1.43 9.73 3.89
N ALA A 44 2.48 9.91 3.08
CA ALA A 44 3.53 10.90 3.34
C ALA A 44 2.96 12.34 3.41
N ALA A 45 2.06 12.69 2.49
CA ALA A 45 1.36 13.97 2.49
C ALA A 45 0.48 14.13 3.74
N ALA A 46 -0.30 13.11 4.10
CA ALA A 46 -1.13 13.11 5.31
C ALA A 46 -0.30 13.32 6.59
N LEU A 47 0.84 12.63 6.73
CA LEU A 47 1.78 12.85 7.83
C LEU A 47 2.34 14.28 7.85
N GLY A 48 2.56 14.88 6.68
CA GLY A 48 2.94 16.29 6.54
C GLY A 48 1.87 17.25 7.08
N ILE A 49 0.60 17.01 6.71
CA ILE A 49 -0.56 17.78 7.20
C ILE A 49 -0.70 17.65 8.72
N LEU A 50 -0.64 16.43 9.26
CA LEU A 50 -0.71 16.18 10.70
C LEU A 50 0.38 16.94 11.47
N ARG A 51 1.60 17.00 10.93
CA ARG A 51 2.68 17.80 11.52
C ARG A 51 2.36 19.29 11.46
N ARG A 52 1.92 19.81 10.30
CA ARG A 52 1.60 21.24 10.13
C ARG A 52 0.51 21.69 11.09
N MET A 53 -0.46 20.83 11.37
CA MET A 53 -1.54 21.08 12.33
C MET A 53 -1.13 20.85 13.79
N GLY A 54 0.13 20.50 14.08
CA GLY A 54 0.60 20.25 15.44
C GLY A 54 0.05 18.96 16.09
N ARG A 55 -0.63 18.10 15.33
CA ARG A 55 -1.17 16.82 15.83
C ARG A 55 -0.07 15.78 16.08
N ILE A 56 1.06 15.91 15.38
CA ILE A 56 2.28 15.12 15.62
C ILE A 56 3.51 16.02 15.54
N SER A 57 4.53 15.70 16.33
CA SER A 57 5.85 16.33 16.27
C SER A 57 6.64 15.94 15.01
N ALA A 58 7.67 16.71 14.68
CA ALA A 58 8.60 16.37 13.60
C ALA A 58 9.28 15.00 13.82
N ARG A 59 9.62 14.68 15.09
CA ARG A 59 10.19 13.39 15.47
C ARG A 59 9.20 12.24 15.25
N GLN A 60 7.94 12.42 15.66
CA GLN A 60 6.89 11.42 15.41
C GLN A 60 6.67 11.22 13.91
N ARG A 61 6.58 12.30 13.13
CA ARG A 61 6.46 12.21 11.66
C ARG A 61 7.59 11.38 11.04
N GLN A 62 8.84 11.64 11.45
CA GLN A 62 9.99 10.91 10.94
C GLN A 62 9.95 9.43 11.34
N ALA A 63 9.61 9.13 12.60
CA ALA A 63 9.49 7.75 13.07
C ALA A 63 8.38 6.98 12.33
N LEU A 64 7.22 7.61 12.11
CA LEU A 64 6.12 7.03 11.36
C LEU A 64 6.49 6.80 9.89
N TRP A 65 7.19 7.74 9.26
CA TRP A 65 7.69 7.59 7.90
C TRP A 65 8.69 6.44 7.77
N THR A 66 9.64 6.31 8.70
CA THR A 66 10.58 5.19 8.71
C THR A 66 9.86 3.85 8.88
N LYS A 67 8.87 3.77 9.78
CA LYS A 67 8.03 2.56 9.95
C LYS A 67 7.26 2.22 8.67
N LEU A 68 6.61 3.21 8.06
CA LEU A 68 5.87 3.02 6.81
C LEU A 68 6.80 2.52 5.70
N ARG A 69 7.96 3.14 5.49
CA ARG A 69 8.92 2.72 4.47
C ARG A 69 9.45 1.30 4.70
N ALA A 70 9.79 0.97 5.95
CA ALA A 70 10.26 -0.36 6.30
C ALA A 70 9.18 -1.43 6.08
N GLY A 71 7.94 -1.12 6.45
CA GLY A 71 6.79 -1.99 6.23
C GLY A 71 6.43 -2.11 4.75
N PHE A 72 6.44 -1.01 3.99
CA PHE A 72 5.99 -0.98 2.60
C PHE A 72 6.74 -1.97 1.70
N GLY A 73 8.06 -2.10 1.87
CA GLY A 73 8.85 -3.12 1.16
C GLY A 73 8.42 -4.56 1.45
N HIS A 74 7.82 -4.82 2.61
CA HIS A 74 7.23 -6.11 2.97
C HIS A 74 5.81 -6.28 2.40
N TRP A 75 4.99 -5.22 2.37
CA TRP A 75 3.62 -5.25 1.84
C TRP A 75 3.54 -5.34 0.30
N ILE A 76 4.52 -4.79 -0.43
CA ILE A 76 4.58 -4.86 -1.91
C ILE A 76 4.65 -6.32 -2.44
N ARG A 77 4.93 -7.32 -1.59
CA ARG A 77 4.85 -8.73 -2.01
C ARG A 77 3.44 -9.23 -2.33
N ALA A 78 2.40 -8.41 -2.21
CA ALA A 78 1.07 -8.73 -2.70
C ALA A 78 0.84 -8.33 -4.18
N ASP A 79 1.64 -7.43 -4.76
CA ASP A 79 1.74 -7.26 -6.23
C ASP A 79 2.41 -8.48 -6.90
N ALA A 80 3.08 -9.31 -6.09
CA ALA A 80 3.56 -10.62 -6.50
C ALA A 80 2.48 -11.72 -6.46
N TYR A 81 1.18 -11.37 -6.49
CA TYR A 81 0.17 -12.17 -7.21
C TYR A 81 0.34 -12.08 -8.75
N ARG A 82 1.54 -11.73 -9.20
CA ARG A 82 2.12 -11.99 -10.52
C ARG A 82 1.67 -13.36 -11.05
N GLN A 83 0.72 -13.31 -12.00
CA GLN A 83 0.70 -14.16 -13.19
C GLN A 83 0.51 -15.67 -12.99
N ARG A 84 -0.37 -16.11 -12.09
CA ARG A 84 -0.93 -17.48 -12.20
C ARG A 84 -2.44 -17.44 -12.25
N GLY A 85 -2.96 -17.27 -13.47
CA GLY A 85 -4.26 -17.79 -13.87
C GLY A 85 -5.46 -16.88 -13.62
N CYS A 86 -5.66 -15.86 -14.47
CA CYS A 86 -6.97 -15.48 -15.00
C CYS A 86 -6.83 -14.30 -15.99
N PHE A 87 -6.24 -14.56 -17.16
CA PHE A 87 -6.53 -13.77 -18.35
C PHE A 87 -7.33 -14.69 -19.29
N ARG A 88 -8.65 -14.73 -19.10
CA ARG A 88 -9.56 -15.40 -20.04
C ARG A 88 -10.15 -14.31 -20.93
N GLY A 89 -9.66 -14.26 -22.17
CA GLY A 89 -10.33 -13.57 -23.26
C GLY A 89 -9.87 -12.13 -23.49
N GLY A 90 -8.85 -11.98 -24.31
CA GLY A 90 -8.50 -10.72 -24.96
C GLY A 90 -7.35 -10.96 -25.92
N ARG A 91 -7.67 -11.15 -27.20
CA ARG A 91 -6.67 -11.28 -28.27
C ARG A 91 -5.72 -10.08 -28.21
N THR A 92 -4.42 -10.34 -28.14
CA THR A 92 -3.41 -9.35 -28.54
C THR A 92 -2.39 -10.06 -29.42
N VAL A 93 -2.62 -9.87 -30.71
CA VAL A 93 -1.68 -9.78 -31.84
C VAL A 93 -0.26 -10.32 -31.56
N GLN A 94 0.07 -11.42 -32.23
CA GLN A 94 1.45 -11.80 -32.54
C GLN A 94 2.17 -10.60 -33.16
N GLN A 95 3.15 -10.04 -32.47
CA GLN A 95 4.23 -9.33 -33.17
C GLN A 95 5.20 -10.38 -33.70
N ALA A 96 5.33 -10.39 -35.02
CA ALA A 96 6.24 -11.22 -35.77
C ALA A 96 7.69 -10.98 -35.34
N SER A 97 8.43 -12.09 -35.24
CA SER A 97 9.89 -12.07 -35.25
C SER A 97 10.34 -11.58 -36.64
N PRO A 98 11.21 -10.56 -36.78
CA PRO A 98 12.20 -10.61 -37.83
C PRO A 98 13.28 -11.62 -37.42
N GLU A 99 14.20 -11.95 -38.32
CA GLU A 99 15.29 -12.94 -38.17
C GLU A 99 14.93 -14.36 -38.63
N GLY A 100 15.22 -14.64 -39.91
CA GLY A 100 15.39 -16.00 -40.40
C GLY A 100 15.27 -16.16 -41.92
N LEU A 101 16.35 -15.79 -42.63
CA LEU A 101 16.87 -16.37 -43.90
C LEU A 101 15.90 -16.65 -45.05
#